data_AF-A0A2W4NTX1-F1
#
_entry.id   AF-A0A2W4NTX1-F1
#
_cell.length_a   1.000
_cell.length_b   1.000
_cell.length_c   1.000
_cell.angle_alpha   90.00
_cell.angle_beta   90.00
_cell.angle_gamma   90.00
#
_symmetry.space_group_name_H-M   'P 1'
#
loop_
_entity.id
_entity.type
_entity.pdbx_description
1 polymer ?
#
loop_
_entity_poly.entity_id
_entity_poly.type
_entity_poly.pdbx_seq_one_letter_code
_entity_poly.pdbx_strand_id
1 'polypeptide(L)'
;MRAGVPGLRSLTTAAVALIAAIGSGCGSKGAVSLSARVEAIELTVSEGPFGASLDGSFDLVLDLGEAAPGATTVTLGSFGVRSAAGSVVDTLSLEAKPSFPLELSPGDSVRVELGIAEPPLLDEAEAMLVCSGDVWISGSVSDTSNADRPTPVASGRFSATCP
;
A
#
# COMPACT_ATOMS: atom_id res chain seq x y z
N MET A 1 -20.33 62.72 -18.61
CA MET A 1 -20.39 63.66 -17.47
C MET A 1 -21.44 63.19 -16.47
N ARG A 2 -20.99 62.80 -15.27
CA ARG A 2 -21.68 62.67 -13.95
C ARG A 2 -20.68 61.89 -13.07
N ALA A 3 -19.81 62.59 -12.32
CA ALA A 3 -19.91 62.84 -10.86
C ALA A 3 -19.92 61.50 -10.07
N GLY A 4 -18.88 61.09 -9.32
CA GLY A 4 -18.34 61.73 -8.10
C GLY A 4 -19.34 61.55 -6.94
N VAL A 5 -19.06 61.04 -5.73
CA VAL A 5 -17.87 61.00 -4.85
C VAL A 5 -18.10 59.86 -3.78
N PRO A 6 -17.53 59.83 -2.54
CA PRO A 6 -16.56 58.84 -2.03
C PRO A 6 -17.04 58.00 -0.82
N GLY A 7 -16.14 57.17 -0.27
CA GLY A 7 -15.84 57.28 1.17
C GLY A 7 -15.92 56.01 2.02
N LEU A 8 -14.73 55.58 2.48
CA LEU A 8 -14.37 55.04 3.80
C LEU A 8 -15.36 54.06 4.48
N ARG A 9 -14.88 52.92 4.98
CA ARG A 9 -14.21 52.86 6.29
C ARG A 9 -13.33 51.63 6.45
N SER A 10 -12.05 51.91 6.73
CA SER A 10 -11.12 51.03 7.41
C SER A 10 -11.57 50.83 8.86
N LEU A 11 -11.57 49.59 9.36
CA LEU A 11 -11.74 49.25 10.77
C LEU A 11 -10.79 48.10 11.15
N THR A 12 -9.66 48.51 11.72
CA THR A 12 -9.02 47.95 12.92
C THR A 12 -8.89 46.44 13.08
N THR A 13 -7.69 45.98 12.79
CA THR A 13 -6.76 45.28 13.70
C THR A 13 -7.32 44.86 15.07
N ALA A 14 -7.47 43.55 15.26
CA ALA A 14 -7.35 42.91 16.57
C ALA A 14 -6.44 41.68 16.41
N ALA A 15 -5.17 41.87 16.77
CA ALA A 15 -4.22 40.79 16.99
C ALA A 15 -4.64 40.02 18.25
N VAL A 16 -4.93 38.73 18.12
CA VAL A 16 -4.82 37.78 19.23
C VAL A 16 -3.92 36.66 18.74
N ALA A 17 -2.65 36.80 19.10
CA ALA A 17 -1.69 35.71 19.10
C ALA A 17 -2.10 34.71 20.19
N LEU A 18 -2.59 33.54 19.79
CA LEU A 18 -2.58 32.36 20.65
C LEU A 18 -1.72 31.29 19.97
N ILE A 19 -0.43 31.37 20.28
CA ILE A 19 0.55 30.33 20.03
C ILE A 19 0.21 29.19 21.00
N ALA A 20 -0.71 28.32 20.60
CA ALA A 20 -0.80 26.99 21.19
C ALA A 20 0.10 26.10 20.34
N ALA A 21 1.34 25.90 20.80
CA ALA A 21 2.22 24.85 20.33
C ALA A 21 1.56 23.51 20.66
N ILE A 22 0.66 23.07 19.78
CA ILE A 22 0.20 21.69 19.74
C ILE A 22 1.36 20.91 19.13
N GLY A 23 2.38 20.68 19.96
CA GLY A 23 3.35 19.62 19.76
C GLY A 23 2.60 18.31 19.85
N SER A 24 1.83 18.01 18.81
CA SER A 24 1.42 16.67 18.48
C SER A 24 2.70 15.93 18.17
N GLY A 25 3.31 15.37 19.22
CA GLY A 25 4.22 14.24 19.11
C GLY A 25 3.44 13.07 18.56
N CYS A 26 3.04 13.18 17.29
CA CYS A 26 2.61 12.09 16.45
C CYS A 26 3.89 11.29 16.21
N GLY A 27 4.29 10.51 17.23
CA GLY A 27 5.33 9.51 17.07
C GLY A 27 4.84 8.58 15.97
N SER A 28 5.42 8.72 14.78
CA SER A 28 5.09 7.87 13.65
C SER A 28 5.36 6.44 14.07
N LYS A 29 4.31 5.61 14.11
CA LYS A 29 4.39 4.20 14.53
C LYS A 29 5.52 3.45 13.84
N GLY A 30 5.88 3.84 12.61
CA GLY A 30 7.00 3.28 11.84
C GLY A 30 8.40 3.54 12.40
N ALA A 31 8.58 4.38 13.43
CA ALA A 31 9.91 4.59 14.02
C ALA A 31 10.39 3.41 14.88
N VAL A 32 9.49 2.56 15.38
CA VAL A 32 9.80 1.46 16.33
C VAL A 32 9.34 0.09 15.88
N SER A 33 8.64 -0.01 14.74
CA SER A 33 8.04 -1.27 14.26
C SER A 33 8.33 -1.49 12.78
N LEU A 34 8.19 -2.74 12.35
CA LEU A 34 8.11 -3.07 10.93
C LEU A 34 6.94 -2.31 10.29
N SER A 35 7.19 -1.72 9.14
CA SER A 35 6.16 -1.23 8.23
C SER A 35 6.34 -1.88 6.87
N ALA A 36 5.24 -2.10 6.18
CA ALA A 36 5.21 -2.76 4.90
C ALA A 36 4.24 -2.04 3.97
N ARG A 37 4.63 -1.81 2.73
CA ARG A 37 3.79 -1.20 1.70
C ARG A 37 4.04 -1.82 0.34
N VAL A 38 3.03 -1.78 -0.51
CA VAL A 38 3.10 -2.28 -1.89
C VAL A 38 3.21 -1.11 -2.86
N GLU A 39 4.18 -1.19 -3.76
CA GLU A 39 4.50 -0.21 -4.80
C GLU A 39 4.70 -0.89 -6.16
N ALA A 40 4.91 -0.09 -7.22
CA ALA A 40 5.29 -0.55 -8.56
C ALA A 40 4.43 -1.72 -9.08
N ILE A 41 3.11 -1.58 -8.99
CA ILE A 41 2.18 -2.67 -9.28
C ILE A 41 1.92 -2.74 -10.79
N GLU A 42 2.10 -3.93 -11.34
CA GLU A 42 1.79 -4.25 -12.73
C GLU A 42 0.98 -5.54 -12.74
N LEU A 43 -0.32 -5.45 -13.02
CA LEU A 43 -1.17 -6.63 -13.23
C LEU A 43 -1.76 -6.58 -14.64
N THR A 44 -1.76 -7.73 -15.31
CA THR A 44 -2.34 -7.91 -16.64
C THR A 44 -3.28 -9.10 -16.65
N VAL A 45 -4.50 -8.90 -17.14
CA VAL A 45 -5.42 -10.00 -17.45
C VAL A 45 -5.21 -10.38 -18.91
N SER A 46 -4.93 -11.66 -19.17
CA SER A 46 -4.81 -12.19 -20.54
C SER A 46 -5.90 -13.20 -20.81
N GLU A 47 -6.60 -13.08 -21.94
CA GLU A 47 -7.59 -14.08 -22.35
C GLU A 47 -6.91 -15.34 -22.88
N GLY A 48 -7.45 -16.52 -22.53
CA GLY A 48 -6.95 -17.81 -22.98
C GLY A 48 -8.08 -18.82 -23.26
N PRO A 49 -7.74 -19.97 -23.86
CA PRO A 49 -8.74 -21.00 -24.22
C PRO A 49 -9.44 -21.65 -23.02
N PHE A 50 -8.92 -21.46 -21.80
CA PHE A 50 -9.42 -22.05 -20.57
C PHE A 50 -9.99 -21.01 -19.59
N GLY A 51 -10.17 -19.76 -20.04
CA GLY A 51 -10.52 -18.63 -19.19
C GLY A 51 -9.48 -17.52 -19.28
N ALA A 52 -9.68 -16.45 -18.52
CA ALA A 52 -8.69 -15.40 -18.40
C ALA A 52 -7.65 -15.78 -17.34
N SER A 53 -6.41 -15.36 -17.50
CA SER A 53 -5.34 -15.54 -16.52
C SER A 53 -4.84 -14.19 -16.01
N LEU A 54 -4.61 -14.09 -14.71
CA LEU A 54 -4.01 -12.90 -14.09
C LEU A 54 -2.51 -13.10 -13.92
N ASP A 55 -1.73 -12.27 -14.60
CA ASP A 55 -0.26 -12.25 -14.50
C ASP A 55 0.21 -10.89 -13.98
N GLY A 56 1.46 -10.82 -13.52
CA GLY A 56 2.04 -9.56 -13.06
C GLY A 56 3.03 -9.66 -11.90
N SER A 57 3.41 -8.48 -11.42
CA SER A 57 4.37 -8.30 -10.34
C SER A 57 4.10 -7.03 -9.54
N PHE A 58 4.66 -6.95 -8.33
CA PHE A 58 4.67 -5.75 -7.52
C PHE A 58 5.86 -5.74 -6.56
N ASP A 59 6.24 -4.54 -6.10
CA ASP A 59 7.28 -4.37 -5.09
C ASP A 59 6.66 -4.34 -3.68
N LEU A 60 7.14 -5.20 -2.78
CA LEU A 60 6.90 -5.09 -1.35
C LEU A 60 8.08 -4.37 -0.70
N VAL A 61 7.83 -3.16 -0.20
CA VAL A 61 8.82 -2.38 0.54
C VAL A 61 8.64 -2.61 2.03
N LEU A 62 9.69 -3.08 2.69
CA LEU A 62 9.77 -3.37 4.11
C LEU A 62 10.71 -2.36 4.76
N ASP A 63 10.27 -1.69 5.81
CA ASP A 63 11.10 -0.79 6.60
C ASP A 63 11.00 -1.17 8.07
N LEU A 64 12.14 -1.42 8.71
CA LEU A 64 12.22 -1.58 10.15
C LEU A 64 12.68 -0.26 10.78
N GLY A 65 11.84 0.35 11.61
CA GLY A 65 12.17 1.64 12.23
C GLY A 65 13.51 1.64 12.98
N GLU A 66 14.23 2.76 12.94
CA GLU A 66 15.55 2.92 13.58
C GLU A 66 15.54 2.69 15.10
N ALA A 67 14.40 2.92 15.76
CA ALA A 67 14.22 2.71 17.19
C ALA A 67 13.63 1.32 17.53
N ALA A 68 13.63 0.38 16.59
CA ALA A 68 13.30 -1.01 16.86
C ALA A 68 14.28 -1.64 17.86
N PRO A 69 13.83 -2.54 18.75
CA PRO A 69 14.65 -3.09 19.84
C PRO A 69 15.82 -3.96 19.37
N GLY A 70 15.79 -4.45 18.13
CA GLY A 70 16.81 -5.31 17.54
C GLY A 70 16.43 -5.76 16.14
N ALA A 71 17.27 -6.61 15.55
CA ALA A 71 16.99 -7.22 14.26
C ALA A 71 15.78 -8.17 14.34
N THR A 72 15.09 -8.36 13.21
CA THR A 72 13.96 -9.28 13.09
C THR A 72 14.03 -10.09 11.82
N THR A 73 13.42 -11.28 11.85
CA THR A 73 13.24 -12.12 10.69
C THR A 73 11.82 -11.92 10.18
N VAL A 74 11.69 -11.44 8.95
CA VAL A 74 10.42 -11.25 8.27
C VAL A 74 10.11 -12.47 7.41
N THR A 75 8.85 -12.89 7.45
CA THR A 75 8.28 -13.97 6.64
C THR A 75 7.10 -13.43 5.83
N LEU A 76 6.95 -13.93 4.61
CA LEU A 76 5.84 -13.57 3.74
C LEU A 76 4.59 -14.34 4.16
N GLY A 77 3.47 -13.63 4.32
CA GLY A 77 2.15 -14.23 4.48
C GLY A 77 1.47 -14.47 3.14
N SER A 78 0.14 -14.57 3.16
CA SER A 78 -0.67 -14.69 1.94
C SER A 78 -0.95 -13.32 1.34
N PHE A 79 -0.91 -13.23 0.01
CA PHE A 79 -1.32 -12.06 -0.76
C PHE A 79 -2.43 -12.44 -1.72
N GLY A 80 -3.32 -11.51 -2.03
CA GLY A 80 -4.47 -11.70 -2.90
C GLY A 80 -4.92 -10.39 -3.52
N VAL A 81 -5.87 -10.48 -4.46
CA VAL A 81 -6.44 -9.35 -5.18
C VAL A 81 -7.88 -9.13 -4.72
N ARG A 82 -8.20 -7.88 -4.41
CA ARG A 82 -9.53 -7.46 -3.94
C ARG A 82 -10.09 -6.39 -4.86
N SER A 83 -11.41 -6.32 -4.92
CA SER A 83 -12.18 -5.26 -5.59
C SER A 83 -13.22 -4.70 -4.63
N ALA A 84 -13.92 -3.64 -5.04
CA ALA A 84 -15.04 -3.08 -4.27
C ALA A 84 -16.16 -4.11 -4.03
N ALA A 85 -16.27 -5.14 -4.87
CA ALA A 85 -17.26 -6.21 -4.75
C ALA A 85 -16.83 -7.34 -3.79
N GLY A 86 -15.55 -7.44 -3.43
CA GLY A 86 -15.05 -8.45 -2.50
C GLY A 86 -13.69 -9.03 -2.90
N SER A 87 -13.47 -10.31 -2.56
CA SER A 87 -12.31 -11.06 -3.06
C SER A 87 -12.44 -11.31 -4.54
N VAL A 88 -11.35 -11.15 -5.27
CA VAL A 88 -11.23 -11.68 -6.64
C VAL A 88 -10.30 -12.88 -6.62
N VAL A 89 -9.11 -12.73 -6.03
CA VAL A 89 -8.15 -13.83 -5.85
C VAL A 89 -7.78 -13.88 -4.38
N ASP A 90 -8.11 -14.95 -3.68
CA ASP A 90 -7.83 -15.06 -2.24
C ASP A 90 -6.35 -15.26 -1.94
N THR A 91 -5.63 -16.01 -2.77
CA THR A 91 -4.20 -16.30 -2.59
C THR A 91 -3.49 -16.36 -3.93
N LEU A 92 -2.41 -15.59 -4.06
CA LEU A 92 -1.48 -15.59 -5.18
C LEU A 92 -0.31 -16.53 -4.86
N SER A 93 0.09 -17.34 -5.83
CA SER A 93 1.38 -18.04 -5.80
C SER A 93 2.45 -17.04 -6.22
N LEU A 94 3.34 -16.67 -5.30
CA LEU A 94 4.33 -15.60 -5.52
C LEU A 94 5.75 -16.14 -5.42
N GLU A 95 6.59 -15.72 -6.35
CA GLU A 95 8.05 -15.80 -6.25
C GLU A 95 8.60 -14.48 -5.74
N ALA A 96 9.48 -14.55 -4.74
CA ALA A 96 10.06 -13.37 -4.08
C ALA A 96 11.56 -13.23 -4.38
N LYS A 97 12.00 -12.00 -4.69
CA LYS A 97 13.41 -11.64 -4.90
C LYS A 97 13.75 -10.35 -4.15
N PRO A 98 14.59 -10.39 -3.10
CA PRO A 98 15.19 -11.58 -2.49
C PRO A 98 14.15 -12.54 -1.88
N SER A 99 14.51 -13.81 -1.71
CA SER A 99 13.62 -14.85 -1.17
C SER A 99 13.47 -14.73 0.35
N PHE A 100 12.29 -15.03 0.87
CA PHE A 100 12.03 -15.12 2.30
C PHE A 100 12.56 -16.44 2.91
N PRO A 101 12.88 -16.47 4.22
CA PRO A 101 12.81 -15.37 5.19
C PRO A 101 13.90 -14.30 4.98
N LEU A 102 13.62 -13.05 5.38
CA LEU A 102 14.55 -11.92 5.31
C LEU A 102 14.93 -11.45 6.71
N GLU A 103 16.21 -11.15 6.93
CA GLU A 103 16.66 -10.49 8.16
C GLU A 103 16.75 -8.98 7.95
N LEU A 104 16.15 -8.21 8.85
CA LEU A 104 16.19 -6.74 8.86
C LEU A 104 16.75 -6.23 10.18
N SER A 105 17.69 -5.31 10.12
CA SER A 105 18.22 -4.56 11.27
C SER A 105 17.46 -3.24 11.46
N PRO A 106 17.46 -2.65 12.67
CA PRO A 106 16.85 -1.34 12.88
C PRO A 106 17.41 -0.28 11.91
N GLY A 107 16.52 0.41 11.20
CA GLY A 107 16.86 1.38 10.16
C GLY A 107 16.95 0.80 8.75
N ASP A 108 16.90 -0.52 8.57
CA ASP A 108 16.94 -1.14 7.26
C ASP A 108 15.65 -0.87 6.46
N SER A 109 15.85 -0.64 5.16
CA SER A 109 14.80 -0.56 4.15
C SER A 109 15.14 -1.52 3.02
N VAL A 110 14.26 -2.49 2.76
CA VAL A 110 14.45 -3.50 1.72
C VAL A 110 13.24 -3.51 0.81
N ARG A 111 13.53 -3.55 -0.50
CA ARG A 111 12.54 -3.76 -1.54
C ARG A 111 12.61 -5.22 -2.01
N VAL A 112 11.46 -5.88 -2.04
CA VAL A 112 11.30 -7.25 -2.49
C VAL A 112 10.38 -7.26 -3.70
N GLU A 113 10.91 -7.69 -4.84
CA GLU A 113 10.12 -7.92 -6.05
C GLU A 113 9.31 -9.21 -5.86
N LEU A 114 8.00 -9.12 -6.00
CA LEU A 114 7.06 -10.24 -5.95
C LEU A 114 6.42 -10.43 -7.32
N GLY A 115 6.71 -11.55 -7.97
CA GLY A 115 6.09 -11.95 -9.24
C GLY A 115 5.08 -13.07 -9.04
N ILE A 116 3.98 -13.06 -9.79
CA ILE A 116 3.04 -14.17 -9.82
C ILE A 116 3.71 -15.36 -10.52
N ALA A 117 3.97 -16.42 -9.75
CA ALA A 117 4.68 -17.61 -10.23
C ALA A 117 3.74 -18.56 -11.00
N GLU A 118 2.50 -18.67 -10.51
CA GLU A 118 1.45 -19.48 -11.12
C GLU A 118 0.23 -18.59 -11.33
N PRO A 119 0.01 -18.08 -12.56
CA PRO A 119 -1.12 -17.21 -12.88
C PRO A 119 -2.45 -17.89 -12.55
N PRO A 120 -3.28 -17.34 -11.64
CA PRO A 120 -4.58 -17.91 -11.38
C PRO A 120 -5.48 -17.74 -12.61
N LEU A 121 -6.30 -18.76 -12.87
CA LEU A 121 -7.39 -18.67 -13.82
C LEU A 121 -8.56 -17.93 -13.18
N LEU A 122 -9.09 -16.96 -13.90
CA LEU A 122 -10.27 -16.19 -13.56
C LEU A 122 -11.44 -16.66 -14.40
N ASP A 123 -12.62 -16.75 -13.78
CA ASP A 123 -13.85 -16.84 -14.54
C ASP A 123 -14.21 -15.50 -15.22
N GLU A 124 -15.25 -15.50 -16.06
CA GLU A 124 -15.67 -14.32 -16.80
C GLU A 124 -16.07 -13.15 -15.87
N ALA A 125 -16.74 -13.44 -14.76
CA ALA A 125 -17.19 -12.42 -13.82
C ALA A 125 -16.01 -11.82 -13.04
N GLU A 126 -15.07 -12.65 -12.61
CA GLU A 126 -13.82 -12.23 -11.96
C GLU A 126 -12.95 -11.40 -12.89
N ALA A 127 -12.76 -11.83 -14.14
CA ALA A 127 -12.04 -11.08 -15.15
C ALA A 127 -12.68 -9.71 -15.39
N MET A 128 -14.01 -9.66 -15.51
CA MET A 128 -14.74 -8.39 -15.61
C MET A 128 -14.54 -7.51 -14.38
N LEU A 129 -14.52 -8.05 -13.16
CA LEU A 129 -14.27 -7.28 -11.94
C LEU A 129 -12.87 -6.64 -11.93
N VAL A 130 -11.86 -7.36 -12.42
CA VAL A 130 -10.48 -6.85 -12.52
C VAL A 130 -10.36 -5.79 -13.62
N CYS A 131 -11.03 -5.99 -14.76
CA CYS A 131 -10.89 -5.13 -15.94
C CYS A 131 -11.79 -3.89 -15.93
N SER A 132 -12.90 -3.90 -15.20
CA SER A 132 -13.89 -2.81 -15.22
C SER A 132 -13.75 -1.80 -14.07
N GLY A 133 -12.85 -2.04 -13.11
CA GLY A 133 -12.76 -1.21 -11.92
C GLY A 133 -11.41 -1.20 -11.23
N ASP A 134 -11.36 -0.45 -10.15
CA ASP A 134 -10.20 -0.38 -9.28
C ASP A 134 -10.08 -1.65 -8.43
N VAL A 135 -8.91 -2.27 -8.48
CA VAL A 135 -8.50 -3.36 -7.61
C VAL A 135 -7.40 -2.91 -6.66
N TRP A 136 -7.12 -3.70 -5.63
CA TRP A 136 -5.95 -3.52 -4.78
C TRP A 136 -5.39 -4.88 -4.34
N ILE A 137 -4.09 -4.90 -4.06
CA ILE A 137 -3.42 -6.03 -3.45
C ILE A 137 -3.67 -5.96 -1.94
N SER A 138 -4.07 -7.09 -1.35
CA SER A 138 -4.15 -7.26 0.10
C SER A 138 -3.32 -8.46 0.52
N GLY A 139 -2.56 -8.35 1.60
CA GLY A 139 -1.82 -9.48 2.14
C GLY A 139 -1.33 -9.26 3.57
N SER A 140 -0.34 -10.04 3.96
CA SER A 140 0.30 -9.90 5.27
C SER A 140 1.77 -10.28 5.23
N VAL A 141 2.51 -9.77 6.21
CA VAL A 141 3.85 -10.22 6.56
C VAL A 141 3.88 -10.52 8.05
N SER A 142 4.72 -11.46 8.50
CA SER A 142 4.93 -11.74 9.92
C SER A 142 6.38 -11.52 10.28
N ASP A 143 6.65 -11.08 11.50
CA ASP A 143 8.01 -10.85 11.97
C ASP A 143 8.21 -11.37 13.40
N THR A 144 9.44 -11.77 13.70
CA THR A 144 9.78 -12.34 15.01
C THR A 144 9.71 -11.33 16.15
N SER A 145 9.84 -10.03 15.87
CA SER A 145 9.75 -8.97 16.90
C SER A 145 8.31 -8.77 17.40
N ASN A 146 7.32 -9.15 16.59
CA ASN A 146 5.90 -9.11 16.92
C ASN A 146 5.32 -10.51 17.23
N ALA A 147 6.16 -11.44 17.69
CA ALA A 147 5.77 -12.82 18.00
C ALA A 147 5.02 -13.50 16.84
N ASP A 148 5.51 -13.29 15.61
CA ASP A 148 4.99 -13.85 14.36
C ASP A 148 3.54 -13.46 14.04
N ARG A 149 2.99 -12.44 14.71
CA ARG A 149 1.65 -11.92 14.42
C ARG A 149 1.62 -11.30 13.02
N PRO A 150 0.63 -11.64 12.18
CA PRO A 150 0.50 -11.04 10.86
C PRO A 150 0.28 -9.53 10.94
N THR A 151 1.14 -8.79 10.29
CA THR A 151 1.00 -7.37 9.97
C THR A 151 0.31 -7.25 8.62
N PRO A 152 -0.91 -6.66 8.54
CA PRO A 152 -1.63 -6.52 7.28
C PRO A 152 -0.91 -5.54 6.36
N VAL A 153 -0.89 -5.86 5.08
CA VAL A 153 -0.32 -5.04 4.00
C VAL A 153 -1.41 -4.82 2.96
N ALA A 154 -1.53 -3.60 2.47
CA ALA A 154 -2.43 -3.29 1.37
C ALA A 154 -1.78 -2.25 0.44
N SER A 155 -2.04 -2.38 -0.86
CA SER A 155 -1.70 -1.35 -1.83
C SER A 155 -2.73 -0.22 -1.85
N GLY A 156 -2.38 0.86 -2.55
CA GLY A 156 -3.40 1.76 -3.11
C GLY A 156 -4.28 1.03 -4.15
N ARG A 157 -5.37 1.68 -4.54
CA ARG A 157 -6.21 1.24 -5.65
C ARG A 157 -5.51 1.51 -6.99
N PHE A 158 -5.65 0.58 -7.94
CA PHE A 158 -5.10 0.69 -9.29
C PHE A 158 -5.98 -0.06 -10.29
N SER A 159 -5.79 0.24 -11.58
CA SER A 159 -6.44 -0.47 -12.67
C SER A 159 -5.47 -1.49 -13.28
N ALA A 160 -5.93 -2.71 -13.51
CA ALA A 160 -5.15 -3.71 -14.23
C ALA A 160 -5.14 -3.40 -15.74
N THR A 161 -4.14 -3.93 -16.44
CA THR A 161 -4.10 -3.90 -17.91
C THR A 161 -4.96 -5.04 -18.45
N CYS A 162 -5.92 -4.72 -19.32
CA CYS A 162 -6.75 -5.71 -20.00
C CYS A 162 -6.73 -5.40 -21.52
N PRO A 163 -6.28 -6.34 -22.36
CA PRO A 163 -6.20 -6.17 -23.80
C PRO A 163 -7.56 -6.17 -24.50
#